data_AF-A0A924QXT1-F1
#
_entry.id   AF-A0A924QXT1-F1
#
_cell.length_a   1.000
_cell.length_b   1.000
_cell.length_c   1.000
_cell.angle_alpha   90.00
_cell.angle_beta   90.00
_cell.angle_gamma   90.00
#
_symmetry.space_group_name_H-M   'P 1'
#
loop_
_entity.id
_entity.type
_entity.pdbx_description
1 polymer ?
#
loop_
_entity_poly.entity_id
_entity_poly.type
_entity_poly.pdbx_seq_one_letter_code
_entity_poly.pdbx_strand_id
1 'polypeptide(L)'
;LTTFIDWHLEMTARQLYGAAFFGAEPLSAANLARIHKQLETHIAAFKKLVKFSPYVAGDSFTQADCAAFASLPQIGVATKAAFGEDLLLAGGVDYKSYFTFIRERPSAQKVLADRKASQVKP
;
A
#
# COMPACT_ATOMS: atom_id res chain seq x y z
N LEU A 1 14.73 -1.24 1.22
CA LEU A 1 13.32 -1.01 1.60
C LEU A 1 12.38 -0.99 0.39
N THR A 2 12.73 -0.30 -0.70
CA THR A 2 11.99 -0.32 -1.99
C THR A 2 11.57 -1.73 -2.43
N THR A 3 12.54 -2.63 -2.61
CA THR A 3 12.28 -4.03 -2.99
C THR A 3 11.32 -4.74 -2.04
N PHE A 4 11.36 -4.41 -0.75
CA PHE A 4 10.47 -5.03 0.23
C PHE A 4 9.02 -4.57 0.02
N ILE A 5 8.80 -3.28 -0.24
CA ILE A 5 7.48 -2.73 -0.54
C ILE A 5 6.96 -3.33 -1.84
N ASP A 6 7.74 -3.27 -2.91
CA ASP A 6 7.31 -3.72 -4.24
C ASP A 6 7.02 -5.23 -4.27
N TRP A 7 7.91 -6.02 -3.67
CA TRP A 7 7.82 -7.48 -3.75
C TRP A 7 6.96 -8.08 -2.64
N HIS A 8 7.28 -7.82 -1.38
CA HIS A 8 6.62 -8.51 -0.27
C HIS A 8 5.25 -7.92 0.06
N LEU A 9 5.06 -6.61 -0.08
CA LEU A 9 3.74 -6.00 0.17
C LEU A 9 2.91 -5.94 -1.09
N GLU A 10 3.38 -5.21 -2.11
CA GLU A 10 2.60 -4.88 -3.30
C GLU A 10 2.28 -6.11 -4.15
N MET A 11 3.22 -7.01 -4.48
CA MET A 11 2.88 -8.23 -5.23
C MET A 11 1.97 -9.19 -4.45
N THR A 12 2.07 -9.21 -3.12
CA THR A 12 1.16 -10.02 -2.30
C THR A 12 -0.25 -9.44 -2.32
N ALA A 13 -0.41 -8.14 -2.08
CA ALA A 13 -1.69 -7.45 -2.09
C ALA A 13 -2.32 -7.37 -3.48
N ARG A 14 -1.51 -7.28 -4.55
CA ARG A 14 -1.96 -7.20 -5.94
C ARG A 14 -2.81 -8.38 -6.38
N GLN A 15 -2.64 -9.55 -5.75
CA GLN A 15 -3.51 -10.69 -5.99
C GLN A 15 -4.99 -10.36 -5.69
N LEU A 16 -5.25 -9.43 -4.78
CA LEU A 16 -6.60 -8.97 -4.41
C LEU A 16 -7.19 -7.95 -5.41
N TYR A 17 -6.35 -7.33 -6.25
CA TYR A 17 -6.75 -6.14 -7.02
C TYR A 17 -7.79 -6.44 -8.09
N GLY A 18 -7.78 -7.64 -8.66
CA GLY A 18 -8.81 -8.07 -9.62
C GLY A 18 -10.22 -7.87 -9.07
N ALA A 19 -10.48 -8.44 -7.88
CA ALA A 19 -11.77 -8.31 -7.21
C ALA A 19 -11.97 -6.91 -6.59
N ALA A 20 -10.92 -6.34 -5.96
CA ALA A 20 -11.05 -5.08 -5.22
C ALA A 20 -11.24 -3.84 -6.11
N PHE A 21 -10.67 -3.83 -7.33
CA PHE A 21 -10.63 -2.64 -8.19
C PHE A 21 -11.19 -2.84 -9.58
N PHE A 22 -11.21 -4.07 -10.09
CA PHE A 22 -11.47 -4.33 -11.51
C PHE A 22 -12.70 -5.20 -11.78
N GLY A 23 -13.49 -5.51 -10.74
CA GLY A 23 -14.75 -6.26 -10.89
C GLY A 23 -14.57 -7.72 -11.30
N ALA A 24 -13.39 -8.30 -11.08
CA ALA A 24 -13.21 -9.74 -11.22
C ALA A 24 -13.98 -10.49 -10.12
N GLU A 25 -14.29 -11.76 -10.37
CA GLU A 25 -14.94 -12.62 -9.38
C GLU A 25 -14.13 -12.70 -8.07
N PRO A 26 -14.80 -12.83 -6.91
CA PRO A 26 -14.13 -13.03 -5.64
C PRO A 26 -13.19 -14.24 -5.66
N LEU A 27 -12.02 -14.08 -5.05
CA LEU A 27 -11.08 -15.18 -4.86
C LEU A 27 -11.69 -16.26 -3.95
N SER A 28 -11.25 -17.51 -4.13
CA SER A 28 -11.62 -18.59 -3.23
C SER A 28 -11.18 -18.31 -1.79
N ALA A 29 -11.93 -18.86 -0.82
CA ALA A 29 -11.61 -18.73 0.60
C ALA A 29 -10.18 -19.20 0.94
N ALA A 30 -9.71 -20.28 0.30
CA ALA A 30 -8.36 -20.78 0.47
C ALA A 30 -7.28 -19.77 -0.01
N ASN A 31 -7.53 -19.09 -1.14
CA ASN A 31 -6.62 -18.05 -1.63
C ASN A 31 -6.62 -16.82 -0.71
N LEU A 32 -7.80 -16.38 -0.28
CA LEU A 32 -7.93 -15.26 0.66
C LEU A 32 -7.18 -15.54 1.97
N ALA A 33 -7.36 -16.73 2.56
CA ALA A 33 -6.67 -17.12 3.79
C ALA A 33 -5.14 -17.16 3.62
N ARG A 34 -4.65 -17.69 2.49
CA ARG A 34 -3.20 -17.70 2.19
C ARG A 34 -2.65 -16.28 2.06
N ILE A 35 -3.33 -15.42 1.31
CA ILE A 35 -2.88 -14.03 1.07
C ILE A 35 -2.89 -13.23 2.37
N HIS A 36 -3.94 -13.39 3.19
CA HIS A 36 -4.05 -12.74 4.50
C HIS A 36 -2.83 -13.08 5.38
N LYS A 37 -2.56 -14.38 5.57
CA LYS A 37 -1.42 -14.85 6.39
C LYS A 37 -0.07 -14.33 5.87
N GLN A 38 0.11 -14.28 4.55
CA GLN A 38 1.32 -13.73 3.94
C GLN A 38 1.45 -12.23 4.22
N LEU A 39 0.36 -11.46 4.06
CA LEU A 39 0.35 -10.03 4.34
C LEU A 39 0.64 -9.74 5.81
N GLU A 40 0.02 -10.43 6.76
CA GLU A 40 0.32 -10.26 8.20
C GLU A 40 1.81 -10.46 8.50
N THR A 41 2.40 -11.52 7.93
CA THR A 41 3.82 -11.83 8.08
C THR A 41 4.70 -10.72 7.49
N HIS A 42 4.40 -10.28 6.27
CA HIS A 42 5.17 -9.24 5.59
C HIS A 42 5.01 -7.87 6.23
N ILE A 43 3.82 -7.52 6.72
CA ILE A 43 3.54 -6.26 7.42
C ILE A 43 4.28 -6.22 8.76
N ALA A 44 4.29 -7.32 9.51
CA ALA A 44 5.07 -7.42 10.75
C ALA A 44 6.58 -7.24 10.51
N ALA A 45 7.10 -7.78 9.40
CA ALA A 45 8.48 -7.55 8.99
C ALA A 45 8.71 -6.10 8.51
N PHE A 46 7.81 -5.55 7.70
CA PHE A 46 7.87 -4.16 7.21
C PHE A 46 7.94 -3.16 8.37
N LYS A 47 7.10 -3.36 9.39
CA LYS A 47 7.07 -2.53 10.60
C LYS A 47 8.43 -2.43 11.30
N LYS A 48 9.24 -3.49 11.26
CA LYS A 48 10.60 -3.49 11.83
C LYS A 48 11.61 -2.72 10.98
N LEU A 49 11.34 -2.57 9.68
CA LEU A 49 12.24 -1.94 8.71
C LEU A 49 11.99 -0.43 8.56
N VAL A 50 10.74 0.01 8.66
CA VAL A 50 10.36 1.42 8.49
C VAL A 50 10.85 2.29 9.64
N LYS A 51 11.09 3.57 9.34
CA LYS A 51 11.47 4.58 10.33
C LYS A 51 10.43 5.68 10.50
N PHE A 52 9.76 6.09 9.42
CA PHE A 52 8.81 7.20 9.39
C PHE A 52 9.33 8.46 10.11
N SER A 53 10.53 8.92 9.73
CA SER A 53 11.25 9.97 10.47
C SER A 53 11.80 11.14 9.62
N PRO A 54 10.99 11.85 8.82
CA PRO A 54 9.56 11.65 8.54
C PRO A 54 9.31 10.75 7.32
N TYR A 55 10.36 10.40 6.57
CA TYR A 55 10.30 9.55 5.38
C TYR A 55 10.26 8.08 5.77
N VAL A 56 9.81 7.22 4.86
CA VAL A 56 9.57 5.80 5.14
C VAL A 56 10.83 5.08 5.62
N ALA A 57 12.00 5.49 5.11
CA ALA A 57 13.30 4.90 5.42
C ALA A 57 14.13 5.69 6.44
N GLY A 58 13.76 6.91 6.82
CA GLY A 58 14.57 7.75 7.70
C GLY A 58 14.29 9.25 7.56
N ASP A 59 15.33 10.05 7.63
CA ASP A 59 15.32 11.53 7.62
C ASP A 59 15.39 12.18 6.24
N SER A 60 15.63 11.36 5.21
CA SER A 60 15.82 11.82 3.84
C SER A 60 14.88 11.09 2.89
N PHE A 61 14.39 11.81 1.88
CA PHE A 61 13.57 11.23 0.82
C PHE A 61 14.40 10.28 -0.04
N THR A 62 13.90 9.08 -0.28
CA THR A 62 14.59 8.03 -1.05
C THR A 62 13.64 7.39 -2.07
N GLN A 63 14.17 6.46 -2.86
CA GLN A 63 13.34 5.63 -3.74
C GLN A 63 12.29 4.80 -2.97
N ALA A 64 12.52 4.50 -1.70
CA ALA A 64 11.54 3.78 -0.89
C ALA A 64 10.26 4.60 -0.68
N ASP A 65 10.37 5.94 -0.64
CA ASP A 65 9.22 6.83 -0.51
C ASP A 65 8.37 6.82 -1.78
N CYS A 66 9.00 6.74 -2.96
CA CYS A 66 8.30 6.57 -4.23
C CYS A 66 7.46 5.29 -4.24
N ALA A 67 8.05 4.16 -3.82
CA ALA A 67 7.34 2.89 -3.70
C ALA A 67 6.22 2.96 -2.66
N ALA A 68 6.51 3.47 -1.46
CA ALA A 68 5.53 3.57 -0.38
C ALA A 68 4.34 4.46 -0.73
N PHE A 69 4.59 5.61 -1.37
CA PHE A 69 3.55 6.55 -1.78
C PHE A 69 2.62 5.97 -2.85
N ALA A 70 3.15 5.17 -3.77
CA ALA A 70 2.36 4.51 -4.80
C ALA A 70 1.57 3.31 -4.25
N SER A 71 2.19 2.48 -3.41
CA SER A 71 1.65 1.18 -3.01
C SER A 71 0.80 1.20 -1.74
N LEU A 72 1.29 1.80 -0.63
CA LEU A 72 0.65 1.62 0.69
C LEU A 72 -0.84 2.00 0.72
N PRO A 73 -1.29 3.10 0.08
CA PRO A 73 -2.72 3.41 0.02
C PRO A 73 -3.54 2.35 -0.74
N GLN A 74 -3.01 1.78 -1.82
CA GLN A 74 -3.73 0.75 -2.60
C GLN A 74 -3.85 -0.55 -1.80
N ILE A 75 -2.80 -0.92 -1.08
CA ILE A 75 -2.79 -2.08 -0.20
C ILE A 75 -3.84 -1.94 0.92
N GLY A 76 -3.90 -0.77 1.56
CA GLY A 76 -4.91 -0.52 2.60
C GLY A 76 -6.34 -0.62 2.08
N VAL A 77 -6.61 -0.09 0.87
CA VAL A 77 -7.94 -0.21 0.24
C VAL A 77 -8.25 -1.65 -0.17
N ALA A 78 -7.31 -2.35 -0.81
CA ALA A 78 -7.51 -3.72 -1.28
C ALA A 78 -7.74 -4.70 -0.13
N THR A 79 -6.98 -4.57 0.95
CA THR A 79 -7.16 -5.40 2.15
C THR A 79 -8.47 -5.10 2.85
N LYS A 80 -8.87 -3.83 2.95
CA LYS A 80 -10.18 -3.47 3.48
C LYS A 80 -11.33 -4.03 2.65
N ALA A 81 -11.22 -4.00 1.32
CA ALA A 81 -12.21 -4.58 0.43
C ALA A 81 -12.29 -6.11 0.55
N ALA A 82 -11.14 -6.79 0.70
CA ALA A 82 -11.08 -8.25 0.73
C ALA A 82 -11.40 -8.86 2.11
N PHE A 83 -11.02 -8.17 3.19
CA PHE A 83 -11.02 -8.72 4.55
C PHE A 83 -11.83 -7.90 5.56
N GLY A 84 -12.38 -6.75 5.14
CA GLY A 84 -13.15 -5.84 6.00
C GLY A 84 -12.30 -4.85 6.79
N GLU A 85 -10.96 -5.00 6.78
CA GLU A 85 -10.04 -4.13 7.51
C GLU A 85 -8.77 -3.78 6.73
N ASP A 86 -8.20 -2.62 7.05
CA ASP A 86 -6.91 -2.18 6.52
C ASP A 86 -5.78 -2.86 7.28
N LEU A 87 -5.19 -3.90 6.68
CA LEU A 87 -4.19 -4.74 7.36
C LEU A 87 -2.89 -3.99 7.68
N LEU A 88 -2.56 -2.90 6.98
CA LEU A 88 -1.40 -2.08 7.34
C LEU A 88 -1.65 -1.39 8.68
N LEU A 89 -2.83 -0.81 8.85
CA LEU A 89 -3.22 -0.18 10.12
C LEU A 89 -3.41 -1.21 11.23
N ALA A 90 -4.04 -2.35 10.95
CA ALA A 90 -4.19 -3.44 11.92
C ALA A 90 -2.82 -3.97 12.39
N GLY A 91 -1.84 -4.04 11.49
CA GLY A 91 -0.44 -4.37 11.82
C GLY A 91 0.31 -3.26 12.58
N GLY A 92 -0.31 -2.09 12.78
CA GLY A 92 0.29 -0.94 13.44
C GLY A 92 1.32 -0.20 12.59
N VAL A 93 1.13 -0.17 11.27
CA VAL A 93 1.89 0.65 10.32
C VAL A 93 1.03 1.86 9.95
N ASP A 94 1.21 2.99 10.65
CA ASP A 94 0.49 4.23 10.34
C ASP A 94 1.07 4.94 9.10
N TYR A 95 0.76 4.38 7.93
CA TYR A 95 1.15 4.97 6.67
C TYR A 95 0.35 6.23 6.31
N LYS A 96 -0.77 6.52 7.00
CA LYS A 96 -1.65 7.65 6.69
C LYS A 96 -1.03 8.98 7.12
N SER A 97 -0.40 9.02 8.30
CA SER A 97 0.36 10.19 8.75
C SER A 97 1.53 10.48 7.81
N TYR A 98 2.30 9.45 7.46
CA TYR A 98 3.36 9.53 6.45
C TYR A 98 2.84 10.02 5.08
N PHE A 99 1.74 9.45 4.59
CA PHE A 99 1.17 9.83 3.30
C PHE A 99 0.70 11.30 3.29
N THR A 100 0.12 11.76 4.40
CA THR A 100 -0.30 13.16 4.58
C THR A 100 0.87 14.12 4.51
N PHE A 101 2.02 13.76 5.06
CA PHE A 101 3.25 14.54 4.94
C PHE A 101 3.80 14.52 3.49
N ILE A 102 3.94 13.35 2.88
CA ILE A 102 4.52 13.24 1.53
C ILE A 102 3.68 13.94 0.46
N ARG A 103 2.34 13.89 0.57
CA ARG A 103 1.43 14.50 -0.42
C ARG A 103 1.53 16.04 -0.48
N GLU A 104 2.18 16.69 0.48
CA GLU A 104 2.40 18.14 0.46
C GLU A 104 3.47 18.57 -0.56
N ARG A 105 4.31 17.63 -1.01
CA ARG A 105 5.37 17.88 -1.99
C ARG A 105 4.76 18.21 -3.36
N PRO A 106 5.26 19.22 -4.11
CA PRO A 106 4.74 19.55 -5.43
C PRO A 106 4.71 18.37 -6.41
N SER A 107 5.73 17.50 -6.36
CA SER A 107 5.77 16.28 -7.19
C SER A 107 4.67 15.29 -6.84
N ALA A 108 4.38 15.10 -5.55
CA ALA A 108 3.32 14.22 -5.08
C ALA A 108 1.93 14.77 -5.43
N GLN A 109 1.74 16.09 -5.30
CA GLN A 109 0.50 16.76 -5.72
C GLN A 109 0.24 16.55 -7.22
N LYS A 110 1.27 16.71 -8.06
CA LYS A 110 1.16 16.42 -9.50
C LYS A 110 0.76 14.97 -9.77
N VAL A 111 1.42 14.00 -9.12
CA VAL A 111 1.08 12.57 -9.28
C VAL A 111 -0.38 12.30 -8.91
N LEU A 112 -0.88 12.88 -7.82
CA LEU A 112 -2.27 12.70 -7.39
C LEU A 112 -3.26 13.37 -8.34
N ALA A 113 -2.93 14.55 -8.88
CA ALA A 113 -3.74 15.24 -9.86
C ALA A 113 -3.84 14.43 -11.17
N ASP A 114 -2.70 13.94 -11.68
CA ASP A 114 -2.64 13.13 -12.90
C ASP A 114 -3.40 11.81 -12.72
N ARG A 115 -3.26 11.14 -11.56
CA ARG A 115 -4.03 9.94 -11.20
C ARG A 115 -5.54 10.22 -11.18
N LYS A 116 -5.96 11.35 -10.61
CA LYS A 116 -7.39 11.72 -10.58
C LYS A 116 -7.91 11.97 -11.99
N ALA A 117 -7.14 12.68 -12.82
CA ALA A 117 -7.50 12.94 -14.21
C ALA A 117 -7.67 11.63 -15.00
N SER A 118 -6.81 10.62 -14.78
CA SER A 118 -6.92 9.33 -15.47
C SER A 118 -8.09 8.45 -15.03
N GLN A 119 -8.75 8.78 -13.92
CA GLN A 119 -9.93 8.04 -13.43
C GLN A 119 -11.25 8.58 -13.99
N VAL A 120 -11.24 9.78 -14.55
CA VAL A 120 -12.37 10.32 -15.30
C VAL A 120 -12.32 9.66 -16.68
N LYS A 121 -13.15 8.63 -16.91
CA LYS A 121 -13.40 8.13 -18.28
C LYS A 121 -13.91 9.30 -19.13
N PRO A 122 -13.48 9.44 -20.40
CA PRO A 122 -14.14 10.34 -21.34
C PRO A 122 -15.62 9.97 -21.51
#